data_AF-A0A6V7VKJ8-F1
#
_entry.id   AF-A0A6V7VKJ8-F1
#
_cell.length_a   1.000
_cell.length_b   1.000
_cell.length_c   1.000
_cell.angle_alpha   90.00
_cell.angle_beta   90.00
_cell.angle_gamma   90.00
#
_symmetry.space_group_name_H-M   'P 1'
#
loop_
_entity.id
_entity.type
_entity.pdbx_description
1 polymer ?
#
loop_
_entity_poly.entity_id
_entity_poly.type
_entity_poly.pdbx_seq_one_letter_code
_entity_poly.pdbx_strand_id
1 'polypeptide(L)'
;MTTLMAGGFAGIANWSVCIPADVMKSRLQTAPEGKYPDGIRGVFREIMREEGPRALFRGFAPVMLRAFPANAACFSGLELTLWLFRNLHMG
;
A
#
# COMPACT_ATOMS: atom_id res chain seq x y z
N MET A 1 -9.08 -0.55 -21.58
CA MET A 1 -8.75 -1.75 -20.77
C MET A 1 -7.29 -1.78 -20.35
N THR A 2 -6.33 -1.69 -21.28
CA THR A 2 -4.88 -1.81 -21.01
C THR A 2 -4.33 -0.78 -20.02
N THR A 3 -4.72 0.49 -20.12
CA THR A 3 -4.27 1.55 -19.19
C THR A 3 -4.73 1.31 -17.75
N LEU A 4 -5.92 0.75 -17.56
CA LEU A 4 -6.45 0.44 -16.23
C LEU A 4 -5.71 -0.74 -15.61
N MET A 5 -5.42 -1.78 -16.40
CA MET A 5 -4.61 -2.91 -15.93
C MET A 5 -3.17 -2.47 -15.65
N ALA A 6 -2.56 -1.67 -16.54
CA ALA A 6 -1.22 -1.12 -16.34
C ALA A 6 -1.14 -0.24 -15.08
N GLY A 7 -2.15 0.61 -14.83
CA GLY A 7 -2.26 1.40 -13.60
C GLY A 7 -2.43 0.54 -12.34
N GLY A 8 -3.23 -0.53 -12.42
CA GLY A 8 -3.39 -1.49 -11.33
C GLY A 8 -2.09 -2.22 -10.98
N PHE A 9 -1.38 -2.73 -11.99
CA PHE A 9 -0.07 -3.38 -11.80
C PHE A 9 0.99 -2.41 -11.29
N ALA A 10 1.03 -1.18 -11.80
CA ALA A 10 1.93 -0.15 -11.31
C ALA A 10 1.65 0.20 -9.84
N GLY A 11 0.37 0.25 -9.45
CA GLY A 11 -0.04 0.44 -8.06
C GLY A 11 0.43 -0.69 -7.15
N ILE A 12 0.25 -1.95 -7.55
CA ILE A 12 0.72 -3.11 -6.79
C ILE A 12 2.25 -3.09 -6.66
N ALA A 13 2.98 -2.82 -7.75
CA ALA A 13 4.43 -2.72 -7.73
C ALA A 13 4.92 -1.61 -6.78
N ASN A 14 4.29 -0.43 -6.81
CA ASN A 14 4.58 0.66 -5.88
C ASN A 14 4.36 0.24 -4.42
N TRP A 15 3.19 -0.34 -4.10
CA TRP A 15 2.89 -0.79 -2.74
C TRP A 15 3.85 -1.90 -2.25
N SER A 16 4.31 -2.76 -3.16
CA SER A 16 5.30 -3.80 -2.84
C SER A 16 6.63 -3.23 -2.31
N VAL A 17 7.03 -2.06 -2.81
CA VAL A 17 8.24 -1.35 -2.41
C VAL A 17 8.00 -0.47 -1.18
N CYS A 18 6.82 0.15 -1.05
CA CYS A 18 6.50 1.04 0.07
C CYS A 18 6.22 0.29 1.39
N ILE A 19 5.57 -0.88 1.33
CA ILE A 19 5.16 -1.65 2.52
C ILE A 19 6.31 -1.97 3.49
N PRO A 20 7.48 -2.48 3.06
CA PRO A 20 8.57 -2.71 3.99
C PRO A 20 9.03 -1.42 4.71
N ALA A 21 9.04 -0.29 4.02
CA ALA A 21 9.39 1.00 4.62
C ALA A 21 8.34 1.47 5.65
N ASP A 22 7.05 1.28 5.34
CA ASP A 22 5.96 1.62 6.26
C ASP A 22 5.94 0.73 7.50
N VAL A 23 6.20 -0.58 7.35
CA VAL A 23 6.31 -1.52 8.48
C VAL A 23 7.46 -1.12 9.39
N MET A 24 8.63 -0.80 8.83
CA MET A 24 9.78 -0.36 9.63
C MET A 24 9.49 0.95 10.38
N LYS A 25 8.84 1.93 9.73
CA LYS A 25 8.44 3.18 10.37
C LYS A 25 7.41 2.98 11.47
N SER A 26 6.36 2.20 11.20
CA SER A 26 5.30 1.93 12.17
C SER A 26 5.87 1.26 13.42
N ARG A 27 6.75 0.24 13.25
CA ARG A 27 7.45 -0.41 14.36
C ARG A 27 8.30 0.57 15.16
N LEU A 28 9.04 1.46 14.49
CA LEU A 28 9.83 2.50 15.15
C LEU A 28 8.96 3.45 15.97
N GLN A 29 7.83 3.90 15.42
CA GLN A 29 6.90 4.84 16.07
C GLN A 29 6.11 4.21 17.22
N THR A 30 5.80 2.91 17.14
CA THR A 30 5.11 2.18 18.21
C THR A 30 6.04 1.71 19.32
N ALA A 31 7.35 1.76 19.10
CA ALA A 31 8.31 1.29 20.07
C ALA A 31 8.52 2.31 21.20
N PRO A 32 8.73 1.83 22.43
CA PRO A 32 9.04 2.71 23.55
C PRO A 32 10.35 3.47 23.31
N GLU A 33 10.43 4.69 23.86
CA GLU A 33 11.62 5.54 23.74
C GLU A 33 12.87 4.79 24.21
N GLY A 34 13.92 4.80 23.38
CA GLY A 34 15.19 4.12 23.67
C GLY A 34 15.27 2.66 23.23
N LYS A 35 14.17 2.01 22.75
CA LYS A 35 14.25 0.62 22.26
C LYS A 35 15.08 0.48 20.97
N TYR A 36 15.08 1.49 20.11
CA TYR A 36 15.84 1.48 18.84
C TYR A 36 16.80 2.67 18.75
N PRO A 37 17.96 2.62 19.43
CA PRO A 37 18.97 3.69 19.39
C PRO A 37 19.56 3.88 17.98
N ASP A 38 19.62 2.80 17.18
CA ASP A 38 20.04 2.82 15.77
C ASP A 38 18.90 3.20 14.78
N GLY A 39 17.72 3.58 15.30
CA GLY A 39 16.55 3.92 14.51
C GLY A 39 16.06 2.78 13.61
N ILE A 40 15.76 3.09 12.35
CA ILE A 40 15.25 2.13 11.36
C ILE A 40 16.20 0.93 11.15
N ARG A 41 17.53 1.12 11.31
CA ARG A 41 18.50 0.04 11.16
C ARG A 41 18.39 -1.00 12.28
N GLY A 42 18.11 -0.54 13.51
CA GLY A 42 17.85 -1.42 14.65
C GLY A 42 16.58 -2.24 14.45
N VAL A 43 15.51 -1.59 13.98
CA VAL A 43 14.24 -2.25 13.62
C VAL A 43 14.47 -3.31 12.53
N PHE A 44 15.19 -2.97 11.47
CA PHE A 44 15.47 -3.92 10.38
C PHE A 44 16.25 -5.14 10.87
N ARG A 45 17.27 -4.94 11.72
CA ARG A 45 18.05 -6.04 12.31
C ARG A 45 17.19 -6.94 13.20
N GLU A 46 16.32 -6.36 14.04
CA GLU A 46 15.38 -7.13 14.88
C GLU A 46 14.42 -7.96 14.02
N ILE A 47 13.81 -7.35 13.00
CA ILE A 47 12.91 -8.04 12.06
C ILE A 47 13.63 -9.21 11.36
N MET A 48 14.84 -8.99 10.84
CA MET A 48 15.59 -10.06 10.16
C MET A 48 15.99 -11.20 11.09
N ARG A 49 16.31 -10.90 12.36
CA ARG A 49 16.82 -11.88 13.32
C ARG A 49 15.71 -12.65 14.04
N GLU A 50 14.59 -12.01 14.37
CA GLU A 50 13.51 -12.61 15.16
C GLU A 50 12.35 -13.15 14.31
N GLU A 51 11.89 -12.39 13.31
CA GLU A 51 10.71 -12.76 12.52
C GLU A 51 11.06 -13.23 11.09
N GLY A 52 12.26 -12.89 10.61
CA GLY A 52 12.74 -13.20 9.27
C GLY A 52 12.23 -12.26 8.16
N PRO A 53 12.66 -12.47 6.91
CA PRO A 53 12.39 -11.54 5.80
C PRO A 53 10.91 -11.43 5.40
N ARG A 54 10.09 -12.45 5.71
CA ARG A 54 8.64 -12.42 5.47
C ARG A 54 7.91 -11.42 6.36
N ALA A 55 8.49 -11.05 7.49
CA ALA A 55 7.89 -10.11 8.42
C ALA A 55 7.81 -8.67 7.88
N LEU A 56 8.69 -8.32 6.94
CA LEU A 56 8.61 -7.05 6.20
C LEU A 56 7.33 -6.91 5.35
N PHE A 57 6.70 -8.03 5.01
CA PHE A 57 5.42 -8.07 4.29
C PHE A 57 4.24 -8.42 5.19
N ARG A 58 4.45 -8.54 6.51
CA ARG A 58 3.40 -8.83 7.51
C ARG A 58 2.57 -7.55 7.73
N GLY A 59 1.61 -7.34 6.83
CA GLY A 59 0.88 -6.09 6.65
C GLY A 59 0.40 -5.89 5.21
N PHE A 60 0.96 -6.65 4.26
CA PHE A 60 0.55 -6.64 2.85
C PHE A 60 -0.91 -7.04 2.67
N ALA A 61 -1.39 -8.07 3.38
CA ALA A 61 -2.78 -8.51 3.32
C ALA A 61 -3.78 -7.43 3.79
N PRO A 62 -3.66 -6.80 4.98
CA PRO A 62 -4.57 -5.73 5.38
C PRO A 62 -4.45 -4.47 4.52
N VAL A 63 -3.24 -4.14 4.01
CA VAL A 63 -3.06 -3.00 3.09
C VAL A 63 -3.74 -3.26 1.75
N MET A 64 -3.59 -4.45 1.17
CA MET A 64 -4.30 -4.85 -0.04
C MET A 64 -5.81 -4.92 0.19
N LEU A 65 -6.26 -5.48 1.32
CA LEU A 65 -7.67 -5.56 1.67
C LEU A 65 -8.31 -4.17 1.85
N ARG A 66 -7.54 -3.16 2.29
CA ARG A 66 -7.96 -1.75 2.32
C ARG A 66 -7.90 -1.09 0.95
N ALA A 67 -6.84 -1.33 0.19
CA ALA A 67 -6.62 -0.71 -1.12
C ALA A 67 -7.61 -1.22 -2.16
N PHE A 68 -8.06 -2.48 -2.06
CA PHE A 68 -9.00 -3.08 -3.00
C PHE A 68 -10.37 -2.36 -3.02
N PRO A 69 -11.09 -2.14 -1.90
CA PRO A 69 -12.33 -1.39 -1.89
C PRO A 69 -12.13 0.10 -2.20
N ALA A 70 -11.02 0.71 -1.76
CA ALA A 70 -10.72 2.10 -2.11
C ALA A 70 -10.50 2.29 -3.62
N ASN A 71 -9.74 1.39 -4.24
CA ASN A 71 -9.54 1.41 -5.69
C ASN A 71 -10.83 1.03 -6.42
N ALA A 72 -11.58 0.04 -5.95
CA ALA A 72 -12.87 -0.33 -6.55
C ALA A 72 -13.88 0.82 -6.53
N ALA A 73 -13.95 1.59 -5.43
CA ALA A 73 -14.78 2.80 -5.32
C ALA A 73 -14.31 3.92 -6.26
N CYS A 74 -13.00 4.08 -6.44
CA CYS A 74 -12.44 5.03 -7.39
C CYS A 74 -12.77 4.64 -8.85
N PHE A 75 -12.69 3.35 -9.17
CA PHE A 75 -13.05 2.82 -10.49
C PHE A 75 -14.53 2.95 -10.79
N SER A 76 -15.42 2.67 -9.83
CA SER A 76 -16.86 2.84 -10.03
C SER A 76 -17.26 4.31 -10.13
N GLY A 77 -16.65 5.19 -9.34
CA GLY A 77 -16.83 6.64 -9.48
C GLY A 77 -16.35 7.16 -10.84
N LEU A 78 -15.20 6.68 -11.33
CA LEU A 78 -14.68 7.04 -12.65
C LEU A 78 -15.60 6.54 -13.77
N GLU A 79 -16.06 5.29 -13.72
CA GLU A 79 -17.00 4.76 -14.72
C GLU A 79 -18.32 5.53 -14.73
N LEU A 80 -18.88 5.85 -13.55
CA LEU A 80 -20.11 6.63 -13.45
C LEU A 80 -19.92 8.05 -14.01
N THR A 81 -18.79 8.70 -13.70
CA THR A 81 -18.48 10.04 -14.19
C THR A 81 -18.29 10.04 -15.71
N LEU A 82 -17.58 9.05 -16.26
CA LEU A 82 -17.41 8.89 -17.70
C LEU A 82 -18.73 8.57 -18.40
N TRP A 83 -19.59 7.75 -17.78
CA TRP A 83 -20.92 7.47 -18.29
C TRP A 83 -21.78 8.73 -18.33
N LEU A 84 -21.82 9.51 -17.24
CA LEU A 84 -22.53 10.79 -17.16
C LEU A 84 -22.04 11.80 -18.21
N PHE A 85 -20.72 11.96 -18.33
CA PHE A 85 -20.13 12.93 -19.25
C PHE A 85 -20.40 12.55 -20.72
N ARG A 86 -20.36 11.25 -21.04
CA ARG A 86 -20.70 10.74 -22.37
C ARG A 86 -22.18 10.93 -22.71
N ASN A 87 -23.06 10.88 -21.71
CA ASN A 87 -24.49 11.11 -21.88
C ASN A 87 -24.86 12.61 -21.98
N LEU A 88 -24.11 13.50 -21.30
CA LEU A 88 -24.33 14.95 -21.35
C LEU A 88 -23.83 15.63 -22.64
N HIS A 89 -22.86 15.06 -23.35
CA HIS A 89 -22.33 15.62 -24.61
C HIS A 89 -23.10 15.18 -25.88
N MET A 90 -24.18 14.40 -25.74
CA MET A 90 -25.02 13.92 -26.85
C MET A 90 -26.45 14.50 -26.82
N GLY A 91 -26.68 15.58 -26.07
CA GLY A 91 -27.94 16.33 -26.01
C GLY A 91 -27.80 17.74 -26.58
#